data_AF-A0A1Q9MZX7-F1
#
_entry.id   AF-A0A1Q9MZX7-F1
#
_cell.length_a   1.000
_cell.length_b   1.000
_cell.length_c   1.000
_cell.angle_alpha   90.00
_cell.angle_beta   90.00
_cell.angle_gamma   90.00
#
_symmetry.space_group_name_H-M   'P 1'
#
loop_
_entity.id
_entity.type
_entity.pdbx_description
1 polymer ?
#
loop_
_entity_poly.entity_id
_entity_poly.type
_entity_poly.pdbx_seq_one_letter_code
_entity_poly.pdbx_strand_id
1 'polypeptide(L)'
;MALVENILLLLIVGFATGSVLGLLVASYIRYQRKKTRITKVLILLHVYLASSMIVILISSIFDFFEIPIVISEEDILAFLPDELPLVFIHTLFSPLRGIFILPAFYYFCVFAQLVFFMEEEKRKKLVKWSVILIAVALAVTFFVIGLLLYVIGCSLADLPIDYILITLIVLRSRLFVKIITLVVFCMVAFPVFFISFRLWKQRPQDDPHKSDLLYFAIMAFVLILLPIFELVDFLLLQAGATRPTIGFLLQMLWIPVLVYAAYRGYFASKSRKI
;
A
#
# COMPACT_ATOMS: atom_id res chain seq x y z
N MET A 1 22.52 -3.94 -18.95
CA MET A 1 21.94 -2.75 -18.28
C MET A 1 20.75 -3.15 -17.43
N ALA A 2 19.77 -3.88 -17.99
CA ALA A 2 18.61 -4.45 -17.28
C ALA A 2 18.94 -5.24 -15.99
N LEU A 3 19.95 -6.13 -16.01
CA LEU A 3 20.33 -6.89 -14.82
C LEU A 3 20.74 -6.00 -13.62
N VAL A 4 21.48 -4.91 -13.88
CA VAL A 4 21.93 -3.99 -12.81
C VAL A 4 20.75 -3.21 -12.24
N GLU A 5 19.82 -2.79 -13.09
CA GLU A 5 18.58 -2.11 -12.70
C GLU A 5 17.67 -3.02 -11.88
N ASN A 6 17.54 -4.29 -12.26
CA ASN A 6 16.75 -5.30 -11.54
C ASN A 6 17.36 -5.66 -10.18
N ILE A 7 18.69 -5.75 -10.08
CA ILE A 7 19.37 -5.95 -8.78
C ILE A 7 19.13 -4.75 -7.87
N LEU A 8 19.26 -3.52 -8.38
CA LEU A 8 19.02 -2.31 -7.61
C LEU A 8 17.57 -2.23 -7.12
N LEU A 9 16.62 -2.57 -8.00
CA LEU A 9 15.19 -2.66 -7.66
C LEU A 9 14.95 -3.64 -6.51
N LEU A 10 15.49 -4.85 -6.62
CA LEU A 10 15.35 -5.89 -5.60
C LEU A 10 15.94 -5.46 -4.26
N LEU A 11 17.09 -4.77 -4.26
CA LEU A 11 17.71 -4.22 -3.05
C LEU A 11 16.84 -3.15 -2.40
N ILE A 12 16.29 -2.21 -3.18
CA ILE A 12 15.41 -1.14 -2.68
C ILE A 12 14.14 -1.73 -2.06
N VAL A 13 13.48 -2.65 -2.78
CA VAL A 13 12.26 -3.32 -2.30
C VAL A 13 12.56 -4.20 -1.10
N GLY A 14 13.69 -4.92 -1.10
CA GLY A 14 14.15 -5.74 0.02
C GLY A 14 14.39 -4.90 1.27
N PHE A 15 15.04 -3.74 1.14
CA PHE A 15 15.27 -2.81 2.25
C PHE A 15 13.95 -2.24 2.81
N ALA A 16 13.04 -1.81 1.93
CA ALA A 16 11.72 -1.33 2.33
C ALA A 16 10.92 -2.42 3.05
N THR A 17 10.97 -3.66 2.55
CA THR A 17 10.30 -4.83 3.15
C THR A 17 10.89 -5.15 4.52
N GLY A 18 12.21 -5.20 4.64
CA GLY A 18 12.91 -5.41 5.91
C GLY A 18 12.57 -4.35 6.95
N SER A 19 12.43 -3.09 6.53
CA SER A 19 12.02 -1.98 7.40
C SER A 19 10.60 -2.20 7.96
N VAL A 20 9.64 -2.58 7.11
CA VAL A 20 8.25 -2.87 7.52
C VAL A 20 8.18 -4.09 8.46
N LEU A 21 8.95 -5.14 8.18
CA LEU A 21 9.06 -6.30 9.06
C LEU A 21 9.64 -5.93 10.43
N GLY A 22 10.67 -5.08 10.48
CA GLY A 22 11.22 -4.56 11.73
C GLY A 22 10.16 -3.79 12.55
N LEU A 23 9.31 -3.00 11.88
CA LEU A 23 8.22 -2.28 12.54
C LEU A 23 7.11 -3.21 13.05
N LEU A 24 6.82 -4.30 12.32
CA LEU A 24 5.90 -5.34 12.78
C LEU A 24 6.42 -6.02 14.05
N VAL A 25 7.72 -6.36 14.11
CA VAL A 25 8.35 -6.92 15.31
C VAL A 25 8.28 -5.92 16.49
N ALA A 26 8.59 -4.65 16.25
CA ALA A 26 8.45 -3.60 17.27
C ALA A 26 6.98 -3.46 17.77
N SER A 27 6.02 -3.56 16.85
CA SER A 27 4.58 -3.54 17.15
C SER A 27 4.18 -4.72 18.04
N TYR A 28 4.67 -5.91 17.72
CA TYR A 28 4.42 -7.13 18.48
C TYR A 28 5.02 -7.05 19.90
N ILE A 29 6.28 -6.63 20.03
CA ILE A 29 6.94 -6.45 21.34
C ILE A 29 6.13 -5.48 22.22
N ARG A 30 5.63 -4.39 21.64
CA ARG A 30 4.84 -3.42 22.42
C ARG A 30 3.49 -3.96 22.84
N TYR A 31 2.80 -4.71 21.99
CA TYR A 31 1.54 -5.36 22.36
C TYR A 31 1.72 -6.35 23.51
N GLN A 32 2.81 -7.13 23.49
CA GLN A 32 3.13 -8.03 24.60
C GLN A 32 3.30 -7.27 25.91
N ARG A 33 3.87 -6.05 25.87
CA ARG A 33 4.02 -5.18 27.05
C ARG A 33 2.75 -4.43 27.44
N LYS A 34 1.95 -3.99 26.46
CA LYS A 34 0.75 -3.17 26.65
C LYS A 34 -0.38 -3.71 25.77
N LYS A 35 -1.25 -4.55 26.34
CA LYS A 35 -2.39 -5.18 25.64
C LYS A 35 -3.59 -4.24 25.56
N THR A 36 -3.48 -3.16 24.80
CA THR A 36 -4.56 -2.18 24.59
C THR A 36 -5.21 -2.36 23.24
N ARG A 37 -6.41 -1.76 23.06
CA ARG A 37 -7.08 -1.73 21.75
C ARG A 37 -6.21 -1.07 20.67
N ILE A 38 -5.46 -0.02 21.04
CA ILE A 38 -4.56 0.71 20.13
C ILE A 38 -3.41 -0.20 19.67
N THR A 39 -2.75 -0.93 20.58
CA THR A 39 -1.63 -1.81 20.19
C THR A 39 -2.10 -3.01 19.37
N LYS A 40 -3.32 -3.51 19.61
CA LYS A 40 -3.93 -4.54 18.75
C LYS A 40 -4.17 -4.03 17.32
N VAL A 41 -4.75 -2.83 17.18
CA VAL A 41 -4.97 -2.18 15.87
C VAL A 41 -3.65 -1.93 15.15
N LEU A 42 -2.62 -1.47 15.87
CA LEU A 42 -1.29 -1.26 15.30
C LEU A 42 -0.67 -2.56 14.81
N ILE A 43 -0.73 -3.68 15.54
CA ILE A 43 -0.23 -4.95 15.00
C ILE A 43 -0.95 -5.31 13.71
N LEU A 44 -2.29 -5.28 13.71
CA LEU A 44 -3.07 -5.68 12.54
C LEU A 44 -2.69 -4.83 11.33
N LEU A 45 -2.62 -3.50 11.49
CA LEU A 45 -2.10 -2.58 10.47
C LEU A 45 -0.77 -3.06 9.89
N HIS A 46 0.22 -3.34 10.75
CA HIS A 46 1.57 -3.71 10.29
C HIS A 46 1.66 -5.13 9.73
N VAL A 47 0.80 -6.06 10.16
CA VAL A 47 0.68 -7.39 9.54
C VAL A 47 0.24 -7.23 8.09
N TYR A 48 -0.82 -6.47 7.84
CA TYR A 48 -1.32 -6.22 6.49
C TYR A 48 -0.31 -5.44 5.63
N LEU A 49 0.39 -4.45 6.19
CA LEU A 49 1.48 -3.77 5.48
C LEU A 49 2.62 -4.73 5.12
N ALA A 50 3.04 -5.59 6.05
CA ALA A 50 4.09 -6.59 5.81
C ALA A 50 3.67 -7.58 4.72
N SER A 51 2.43 -8.09 4.76
CA SER A 51 1.90 -8.96 3.71
C SER A 51 1.88 -8.26 2.34
N SER A 52 1.47 -6.98 2.29
CA SER A 52 1.54 -6.19 1.07
C SER A 52 2.98 -6.05 0.55
N MET A 53 3.97 -5.84 1.42
CA MET A 53 5.38 -5.73 1.02
C MET A 53 5.95 -7.04 0.52
N ILE A 54 5.56 -8.17 1.12
CA ILE A 54 5.96 -9.50 0.66
C ILE A 54 5.45 -9.75 -0.76
N VAL A 55 4.22 -9.35 -1.07
CA VAL A 55 3.69 -9.45 -2.44
C VAL A 55 4.49 -8.61 -3.44
N ILE A 56 4.90 -7.39 -3.06
CA ILE A 56 5.75 -6.53 -3.90
C ILE A 56 7.14 -7.17 -4.09
N LEU A 57 7.71 -7.74 -3.04
CA LEU A 57 8.99 -8.43 -3.11
C LEU A 57 8.92 -9.63 -4.06
N ILE A 58 7.86 -10.43 -4.00
CA ILE A 58 7.64 -11.54 -4.93
C ILE A 58 7.50 -11.02 -6.37
N SER A 59 6.72 -9.97 -6.61
CA SER A 59 6.63 -9.33 -7.94
C SER A 59 8.01 -8.83 -8.43
N SER A 60 8.83 -8.28 -7.55
CA SER A 60 10.18 -7.81 -7.90
C SER A 60 11.14 -8.96 -8.22
N ILE A 61 10.90 -10.16 -7.67
CA ILE A 61 11.63 -11.38 -8.06
C ILE A 61 11.23 -11.80 -9.48
N PHE A 62 9.96 -11.67 -9.86
CA PHE A 62 9.53 -11.90 -11.25
C PHE A 62 10.15 -10.88 -12.21
N ASP A 63 10.19 -9.60 -11.83
CA ASP A 63 10.91 -8.56 -12.59
C ASP A 63 12.41 -8.92 -12.74
N PHE A 64 13.04 -9.52 -11.72
CA PHE A 64 14.43 -9.99 -11.77
C PHE A 64 14.64 -11.13 -12.79
N PHE A 65 13.67 -12.01 -12.96
CA PHE A 65 13.66 -13.04 -14.00
C PHE A 65 13.15 -12.53 -15.35
N GLU A 66 12.99 -11.21 -15.50
CA GLU A 66 12.53 -10.55 -16.73
C GLU A 66 11.13 -11.01 -17.19
N ILE A 67 10.33 -11.58 -16.28
CA ILE A 67 8.96 -11.96 -16.57
C ILE A 67 8.11 -10.69 -16.61
N PRO A 68 7.47 -10.34 -17.74
CA PRO A 68 6.73 -9.10 -17.85
C PRO A 68 5.40 -9.14 -17.10
N ILE A 69 4.77 -7.97 -16.98
CA ILE A 69 3.37 -7.84 -16.56
C ILE A 69 2.53 -7.33 -17.74
N VAL A 70 1.24 -7.65 -17.73
CA VAL A 70 0.32 -7.09 -18.73
C VAL A 70 -0.01 -5.64 -18.35
N ILE A 71 0.38 -4.71 -19.22
CA ILE A 71 0.20 -3.27 -19.04
C ILE A 71 -0.70 -2.68 -20.12
N SER A 72 -0.73 -3.30 -21.30
CA SER A 72 -1.45 -2.88 -22.49
C SER A 72 -2.02 -4.08 -23.26
N GLU A 73 -2.77 -3.80 -24.32
CA GLU A 73 -3.25 -4.82 -25.27
C GLU A 73 -2.11 -5.41 -26.10
N GLU A 74 -1.13 -4.58 -26.49
CA GLU A 74 0.02 -4.97 -27.31
C GLU A 74 0.89 -6.03 -26.61
N ASP A 75 0.99 -5.94 -25.28
CA ASP A 75 1.68 -6.91 -24.44
C ASP A 75 1.11 -8.33 -24.59
N ILE A 76 -0.22 -8.45 -24.62
CA ILE A 76 -0.89 -9.77 -24.75
C ILE A 76 -0.50 -10.41 -26.07
N LEU A 77 -0.54 -9.64 -27.16
CA LEU A 77 -0.20 -10.11 -28.50
C LEU A 77 1.27 -10.55 -28.59
N ALA A 78 2.15 -9.87 -27.87
CA ALA A 78 3.57 -10.22 -27.78
C ALA A 78 3.82 -11.51 -26.97
N PHE A 79 2.98 -11.81 -25.97
CA PHE A 79 3.19 -12.95 -25.04
C PHE A 79 2.41 -14.22 -25.39
N LEU A 80 1.50 -14.17 -26.37
CA LEU A 80 0.75 -15.31 -26.89
C LEU A 80 1.59 -16.55 -27.26
N PRO A 81 2.85 -16.45 -27.75
CA PRO A 81 3.58 -17.64 -28.20
C PRO A 81 4.03 -18.60 -27.09
N ASP A 82 4.54 -18.13 -25.94
CA ASP A 82 5.32 -19.03 -25.05
C ASP A 82 5.14 -18.87 -23.52
N GLU A 83 4.62 -17.76 -22.98
CA GLU A 83 4.69 -17.51 -21.50
C GLU A 83 3.40 -16.97 -20.84
N LEU A 84 2.26 -17.06 -21.52
CA LEU A 84 1.00 -16.45 -21.10
C LEU A 84 0.61 -16.70 -19.62
N PRO A 85 0.68 -17.94 -19.08
CA PRO A 85 0.29 -18.21 -17.69
C PRO A 85 1.22 -17.52 -16.67
N LEU A 86 2.53 -17.49 -16.92
CA LEU A 86 3.51 -16.88 -16.02
C LEU A 86 3.34 -15.36 -15.97
N VAL A 87 3.10 -14.73 -17.12
CA VAL A 87 2.82 -13.29 -17.22
C VAL A 87 1.53 -12.92 -16.50
N PHE A 88 0.47 -13.73 -16.62
CA PHE A 88 -0.77 -13.51 -15.87
C PHE A 88 -0.60 -13.74 -14.36
N ILE A 89 0.21 -14.72 -13.94
CA ILE A 89 0.59 -14.90 -12.53
C ILE A 89 1.37 -13.68 -12.02
N HIS A 90 2.31 -13.15 -12.81
CA HIS A 90 3.02 -11.93 -12.41
C HIS A 90 2.05 -10.75 -12.27
N THR A 91 1.14 -10.59 -13.23
CA THR A 91 0.11 -9.55 -13.24
C THR A 91 -0.83 -9.65 -12.03
N LEU A 92 -1.13 -10.87 -11.57
CA LEU A 92 -1.97 -11.15 -10.39
C LEU A 92 -1.40 -10.57 -9.09
N PHE A 93 -0.09 -10.44 -8.94
CA PHE A 93 0.49 -9.89 -7.70
C PHE A 93 0.09 -8.43 -7.47
N SER A 94 -0.16 -7.65 -8.53
CA SER A 94 -0.59 -6.26 -8.35
C SER A 94 -1.94 -6.11 -7.64
N PRO A 95 -3.05 -6.75 -8.09
CA PRO A 95 -4.29 -6.70 -7.34
C PRO A 95 -4.23 -7.53 -6.04
N LEU A 96 -3.41 -8.58 -5.96
CA LEU A 96 -3.20 -9.33 -4.71
C LEU A 96 -2.66 -8.43 -3.58
N ARG A 97 -1.74 -7.52 -3.91
CA ARG A 97 -1.27 -6.46 -3.00
C ARG A 97 -2.46 -5.64 -2.46
N GLY A 98 -3.45 -5.36 -3.30
CA GLY A 98 -4.69 -4.66 -2.98
C GLY A 98 -5.45 -5.29 -1.81
N ILE A 99 -5.51 -6.63 -1.75
CA ILE A 99 -6.19 -7.37 -0.66
C ILE A 99 -5.55 -7.10 0.70
N PHE A 100 -4.25 -6.82 0.75
CA PHE A 100 -3.56 -6.56 2.02
C PHE A 100 -3.50 -5.07 2.35
N ILE A 101 -3.24 -4.23 1.36
CA ILE A 101 -3.08 -2.80 1.59
C ILE A 101 -4.40 -2.12 2.01
N LEU A 102 -5.53 -2.54 1.46
CA LEU A 102 -6.84 -1.95 1.76
C LEU A 102 -7.27 -2.22 3.23
N PRO A 103 -7.15 -3.45 3.78
CA PRO A 103 -7.31 -3.69 5.21
C PRO A 103 -6.30 -2.95 6.08
N ALA A 104 -5.03 -2.83 5.65
CA ALA A 104 -4.07 -1.98 6.37
C ALA A 104 -4.66 -0.55 6.54
N PHE A 105 -5.21 0.03 5.48
CA PHE A 105 -5.85 1.34 5.56
C PHE A 105 -7.09 1.36 6.44
N TYR A 106 -7.89 0.30 6.44
CA TYR A 106 -8.98 0.18 7.39
C TYR A 106 -8.48 0.29 8.83
N TYR A 107 -7.42 -0.45 9.19
CA TYR A 107 -6.84 -0.36 10.54
C TYR A 107 -6.18 1.00 10.81
N PHE A 108 -5.64 1.67 9.80
CA PHE A 108 -5.19 3.06 9.93
C PHE A 108 -6.36 4.01 10.22
N CYS A 109 -7.50 3.84 9.57
CA CYS A 109 -8.72 4.61 9.85
C CYS A 109 -9.20 4.40 11.28
N VAL A 110 -9.27 3.14 11.73
CA VAL A 110 -9.64 2.79 13.11
C VAL A 110 -8.65 3.39 14.10
N PHE A 111 -7.35 3.32 13.81
CA PHE A 111 -6.32 3.94 14.64
C PHE A 111 -6.54 5.46 14.74
N ALA A 112 -6.72 6.14 13.60
CA ALA A 112 -6.93 7.58 13.55
C ALA A 112 -8.19 7.99 14.34
N GLN A 113 -9.26 7.19 14.29
CA GLN A 113 -10.46 7.39 15.12
C GLN A 113 -10.15 7.34 16.61
N LEU A 114 -9.44 6.31 17.04
CA LEU A 114 -9.12 6.09 18.46
C LEU A 114 -8.23 7.20 19.02
N VAL A 115 -7.33 7.76 18.21
CA VAL A 115 -6.32 8.71 18.71
C VAL A 115 -6.72 10.17 18.48
N PHE A 116 -7.39 10.50 17.39
CA PHE A 116 -7.62 11.89 16.98
C PHE A 116 -9.10 12.31 16.92
N PHE A 117 -10.05 11.37 16.86
CA PHE A 117 -11.45 11.68 16.54
C PHE A 117 -12.47 11.19 17.58
N MET A 118 -12.06 11.01 18.84
CA MET A 118 -12.94 10.43 19.87
C MET A 118 -14.28 11.20 20.07
N GLU A 119 -14.35 12.50 19.75
CA GLU A 119 -15.47 13.35 20.19
C GLU A 119 -16.19 14.18 19.09
N GLU A 120 -15.78 14.14 17.82
CA GLU A 120 -16.42 14.95 16.76
C GLU A 120 -17.31 14.13 15.80
N GLU A 121 -18.63 14.38 15.84
CA GLU A 121 -19.64 13.70 15.02
C GLU A 121 -19.40 13.85 13.51
N LYS A 122 -18.98 15.04 13.06
CA LYS A 122 -18.59 15.29 11.66
C LYS A 122 -17.46 14.38 11.18
N ARG A 123 -16.55 13.99 12.09
CA ARG A 123 -15.40 13.11 11.77
C ARG A 123 -15.76 11.64 11.79
N LYS A 124 -16.76 11.23 12.58
CA LYS A 124 -17.33 9.86 12.52
C LYS A 124 -17.95 9.58 11.14
N LYS A 125 -18.64 10.55 10.56
CA LYS A 125 -19.22 10.44 9.20
C LYS A 125 -18.13 10.27 8.13
N LEU A 126 -17.06 11.05 8.19
CA LEU A 126 -15.91 10.93 7.28
C LEU A 126 -15.31 9.52 7.30
N VAL A 127 -15.05 8.96 8.47
CA VAL A 127 -14.47 7.62 8.56
C VAL A 127 -15.45 6.54 8.13
N LYS A 128 -16.76 6.69 8.39
CA LYS A 128 -17.78 5.77 7.84
C LYS A 128 -17.70 5.70 6.32
N TRP A 129 -17.58 6.85 5.64
CA TRP A 129 -17.40 6.90 4.19
C TRP A 129 -16.09 6.25 3.74
N SER A 130 -14.99 6.49 4.45
CA SER A 130 -13.71 5.83 4.17
C SER A 130 -13.83 4.30 4.24
N VAL A 131 -14.52 3.76 5.25
CA VAL A 131 -14.76 2.30 5.39
C VAL A 131 -15.58 1.75 4.23
N ILE A 132 -16.64 2.45 3.81
CA ILE A 132 -17.47 2.04 2.67
C ILE A 132 -16.63 2.00 1.39
N LEU A 133 -15.86 3.06 1.13
CA LEU A 133 -15.00 3.15 -0.05
C LEU A 133 -13.91 2.07 -0.06
N ILE A 134 -13.33 1.73 1.09
CA ILE A 134 -12.38 0.60 1.23
C ILE A 134 -13.07 -0.71 0.89
N ALA A 135 -14.30 -0.93 1.36
CA ALA A 135 -15.06 -2.15 1.06
C ALA A 135 -15.38 -2.26 -0.43
N VAL A 136 -15.76 -1.17 -1.09
CA VAL A 136 -15.97 -1.11 -2.54
C VAL A 136 -14.67 -1.43 -3.29
N ALA A 137 -13.55 -0.81 -2.89
CA ALA A 137 -12.25 -1.08 -3.50
C ALA A 137 -11.83 -2.55 -3.34
N LEU A 138 -12.10 -3.16 -2.18
CA LEU A 138 -11.86 -4.58 -1.94
C LEU A 138 -12.72 -5.46 -2.84
N ALA A 139 -14.02 -5.17 -2.97
CA ALA A 139 -14.92 -5.92 -3.84
C ALA A 139 -14.46 -5.89 -5.30
N VAL A 140 -14.06 -4.72 -5.81
CA VAL A 140 -13.50 -4.58 -7.16
C VAL A 140 -12.18 -5.33 -7.29
N THR A 141 -11.32 -5.29 -6.26
CA THR A 141 -10.05 -6.03 -6.25
C THR A 141 -10.26 -7.54 -6.31
N PHE A 142 -11.20 -8.09 -5.54
CA PHE A 142 -11.56 -9.51 -5.60
C PHE A 142 -12.14 -9.91 -6.95
N PHE A 143 -12.98 -9.05 -7.55
CA PHE A 143 -13.50 -9.28 -8.89
C PHE A 143 -12.36 -9.36 -9.94
N VAL A 144 -11.42 -8.42 -9.91
CA VAL A 144 -10.23 -8.42 -10.80
C VAL A 144 -9.38 -9.68 -10.61
N ILE A 145 -9.17 -10.11 -9.36
CA ILE A 145 -8.42 -11.34 -9.06
C ILE A 145 -9.16 -12.56 -9.61
N GLY A 146 -10.47 -12.63 -9.44
CA GLY A 146 -11.29 -13.71 -10.00
C GLY A 146 -11.18 -13.79 -11.51
N LEU A 147 -11.21 -12.64 -12.20
CA LEU A 147 -11.01 -12.58 -13.65
C LEU A 147 -9.61 -13.06 -14.07
N LEU A 148 -8.56 -12.63 -13.38
CA LEU A 148 -7.20 -13.08 -13.68
C LEU A 148 -7.00 -14.57 -13.43
N LEU A 149 -7.55 -15.10 -12.33
CA LEU A 149 -7.51 -16.54 -12.05
C LEU A 149 -8.28 -17.36 -13.08
N TYR A 150 -9.43 -16.85 -13.55
CA TYR A 150 -10.19 -17.45 -14.64
C TYR A 150 -9.36 -17.51 -15.94
N VAL A 151 -8.71 -16.41 -16.31
CA VAL A 151 -7.83 -16.36 -17.50
C VAL A 151 -6.65 -17.33 -17.37
N ILE A 152 -6.00 -17.38 -16.22
CA ILE A 152 -4.91 -18.34 -15.96
C ILE A 152 -5.42 -19.77 -16.13
N GLY A 153 -6.54 -20.12 -15.49
CA GLY A 153 -7.09 -21.47 -15.53
C GLY A 153 -7.48 -21.92 -16.94
N CYS A 154 -8.11 -21.04 -17.71
CA CYS A 154 -8.46 -21.32 -19.09
C CYS A 154 -7.25 -21.34 -20.03
N SER A 155 -6.23 -20.51 -19.78
CA SER A 155 -4.95 -20.57 -20.52
C SER A 155 -4.20 -21.89 -20.28
N LEU A 156 -4.24 -22.43 -19.06
CA LEU A 156 -3.65 -23.74 -18.74
C LEU A 156 -4.44 -24.92 -19.33
N ALA A 157 -5.69 -24.69 -19.70
CA ALA A 157 -6.60 -25.69 -20.27
C ALA A 157 -6.83 -25.51 -21.78
N ASP A 158 -6.06 -24.62 -22.44
CA ASP A 158 -6.16 -24.30 -23.87
C ASP A 158 -7.58 -23.93 -24.34
N LEU A 159 -8.34 -23.23 -23.48
CA LEU A 159 -9.70 -22.80 -23.79
C LEU A 159 -9.71 -21.47 -24.56
N PRO A 160 -10.60 -21.28 -25.54
CA PRO A 160 -10.71 -20.02 -26.27
C PRO A 160 -11.30 -18.93 -25.37
N ILE A 161 -10.57 -17.84 -25.16
CA ILE A 161 -11.04 -16.66 -24.41
C ILE A 161 -10.68 -15.37 -25.16
N ASP A 162 -11.51 -14.35 -24.98
CA ASP A 162 -11.17 -12.98 -25.33
C ASP A 162 -10.24 -12.34 -24.27
N TYR A 163 -8.93 -12.55 -24.45
CA TYR A 163 -7.90 -12.01 -23.57
C TYR A 163 -7.83 -10.48 -23.60
N ILE A 164 -8.21 -9.85 -24.71
CA ILE A 164 -8.16 -8.40 -24.92
C ILE A 164 -9.23 -7.74 -24.05
N LEU A 165 -10.47 -8.21 -24.14
CA LEU A 165 -11.58 -7.69 -23.35
C LEU A 165 -11.30 -7.83 -21.84
N ILE A 166 -10.81 -8.99 -21.40
CA ILE A 166 -10.52 -9.22 -19.99
C ILE A 166 -9.39 -8.32 -19.50
N THR A 167 -8.35 -8.12 -20.31
CA THR A 167 -7.24 -7.22 -19.95
C THR A 167 -7.70 -5.77 -19.84
N LEU A 168 -8.55 -5.30 -20.77
CA LEU A 168 -9.14 -3.96 -20.68
C LEU A 168 -9.96 -3.78 -19.39
N ILE A 169 -10.77 -4.78 -19.03
CA ILE A 169 -11.54 -4.78 -17.78
C ILE A 169 -10.59 -4.71 -16.56
N VAL A 170 -9.53 -5.52 -16.55
CA VAL A 170 -8.52 -5.53 -15.47
C VAL A 170 -7.83 -4.18 -15.35
N LEU A 171 -7.36 -3.59 -16.46
CA LEU A 171 -6.65 -2.31 -16.47
C LEU A 171 -7.54 -1.15 -15.99
N ARG A 172 -8.77 -1.05 -16.50
CA ARG A 172 -9.72 0.00 -16.10
C ARG A 172 -10.13 -0.13 -14.63
N SER A 173 -10.36 -1.35 -14.17
CA SER A 173 -10.71 -1.63 -12.76
C SER A 173 -9.57 -1.27 -11.82
N ARG A 174 -8.31 -1.51 -12.21
CA ARG A 174 -7.13 -1.13 -11.42
C ARG A 174 -7.01 0.39 -11.26
N LEU A 175 -7.23 1.16 -12.32
CA LEU A 175 -7.25 2.62 -12.24
C LEU A 175 -8.35 3.11 -11.27
N PHE A 176 -9.55 2.53 -11.36
CA PHE A 176 -10.67 2.85 -10.48
C PHE A 176 -10.33 2.59 -8.99
N VAL A 177 -9.74 1.44 -8.68
CA VAL A 177 -9.29 1.10 -7.32
C VAL A 177 -8.22 2.08 -6.82
N LYS A 178 -7.26 2.47 -7.66
CA LYS A 178 -6.23 3.46 -7.30
C LYS A 178 -6.83 4.82 -6.98
N ILE A 179 -7.81 5.29 -7.77
CA ILE A 179 -8.51 6.56 -7.53
C ILE A 179 -9.27 6.51 -6.20
N ILE A 180 -10.04 5.44 -5.95
CA ILE A 180 -10.73 5.27 -4.66
C ILE A 180 -9.73 5.30 -3.51
N THR A 181 -8.62 4.56 -3.64
CA THR A 181 -7.58 4.47 -2.62
C THR A 181 -7.01 5.86 -2.32
N LEU A 182 -6.64 6.63 -3.35
CA LEU A 182 -6.17 8.01 -3.20
C LEU A 182 -7.19 8.90 -2.47
N VAL A 183 -8.46 8.85 -2.86
CA VAL A 183 -9.53 9.64 -2.22
C VAL A 183 -9.65 9.28 -0.74
N VAL A 184 -9.68 7.99 -0.41
CA VAL A 184 -9.77 7.51 0.98
C VAL A 184 -8.57 7.97 1.80
N PHE A 185 -7.36 7.86 1.25
CA PHE A 185 -6.14 8.33 1.89
C PHE A 185 -6.22 9.81 2.23
N CYS A 186 -6.59 10.63 1.25
CA CYS A 186 -6.76 12.06 1.45
C CYS A 186 -7.80 12.34 2.55
N MET A 187 -8.95 11.66 2.55
CA MET A 187 -10.02 11.87 3.54
C MET A 187 -9.58 11.62 4.99
N VAL A 188 -8.63 10.72 5.24
CA VAL A 188 -8.20 10.35 6.60
C VAL A 188 -6.85 10.98 6.95
N ALA A 189 -5.89 10.93 6.04
CA ALA A 189 -4.54 11.42 6.29
C ALA A 189 -4.46 12.94 6.35
N PHE A 190 -5.23 13.70 5.53
CA PHE A 190 -5.23 15.17 5.65
C PHE A 190 -5.70 15.64 7.03
N PRO A 191 -6.85 15.18 7.57
CA PRO A 191 -7.25 15.56 8.91
C PRO A 191 -6.23 15.21 9.99
N VAL A 192 -5.62 14.02 9.93
CA VAL A 192 -4.55 13.62 10.87
C VAL A 192 -3.36 14.57 10.75
N PHE A 193 -2.89 14.84 9.53
CA PHE A 193 -1.79 15.77 9.27
C PHE A 193 -2.05 17.15 9.89
N PHE A 194 -3.19 17.76 9.56
CA PHE A 194 -3.51 19.10 10.05
C PHE A 194 -3.67 19.16 11.58
N ILE A 195 -4.31 18.15 12.20
CA ILE A 195 -4.42 18.10 13.66
C ILE A 195 -3.05 17.95 14.30
N SER A 196 -2.29 16.94 13.89
CA SER A 196 -0.98 16.64 14.45
C SER A 196 -0.04 17.84 14.32
N PHE A 197 -0.02 18.50 13.16
CA PHE A 197 0.80 19.68 12.93
C PHE A 197 0.35 20.90 13.74
N ARG A 198 -0.97 21.14 13.83
CA ARG A 198 -1.52 22.24 14.64
C ARG A 198 -1.19 22.05 16.12
N LEU A 199 -1.42 20.84 16.65
CA LEU A 199 -1.10 20.52 18.05
C LEU A 199 0.40 20.61 18.32
N TRP A 200 1.24 20.17 17.38
CA TRP A 200 2.69 20.30 17.48
C TRP A 200 3.15 21.76 17.62
N LYS A 201 2.59 22.67 16.80
CA LYS A 201 2.89 24.11 16.88
C LYS A 201 2.48 24.73 18.20
N GLN A 202 1.37 24.29 18.78
CA GLN A 202 0.81 24.83 20.02
C GLN A 202 1.50 24.30 21.28
N ARG A 203 2.15 23.13 21.22
CA ARG A 203 2.81 22.52 22.39
C ARG A 203 4.10 23.26 22.78
N PRO A 204 4.40 23.43 24.08
CA PRO A 204 5.69 23.95 24.56
C PRO A 204 6.87 23.10 24.09
N GLN A 205 8.07 23.69 23.96
CA GLN A 205 9.27 22.94 23.54
C GLN A 205 9.64 21.80 24.50
N ASP A 206 9.39 21.97 25.80
CA ASP A 206 9.74 20.99 26.83
C ASP A 206 8.77 19.81 26.93
N ASP A 207 7.66 19.83 26.16
CA ASP A 207 6.69 18.76 26.19
C ASP A 207 7.24 17.49 25.53
N PRO A 208 7.35 16.36 26.26
CA PRO A 208 7.93 15.13 25.73
C PRO A 208 7.15 14.57 24.53
N HIS A 209 5.85 14.88 24.42
CA HIS A 209 4.98 14.42 23.33
C HIS A 209 4.96 15.35 22.12
N LYS A 210 5.63 16.51 22.18
CA LYS A 210 5.74 17.40 21.03
C LYS A 210 6.39 16.69 19.85
N SER A 211 7.47 15.95 20.10
CA SER A 211 8.13 15.19 19.04
C SER A 211 7.23 14.14 18.39
N ASP A 212 6.43 13.42 19.19
CA ASP A 212 5.49 12.39 18.70
C ASP A 212 4.48 12.98 17.71
N LEU A 213 3.94 14.18 18.00
CA LEU A 213 2.99 14.88 17.13
C LEU A 213 3.61 15.26 15.78
N LEU A 214 4.88 15.67 15.76
CA LEU A 214 5.59 15.95 14.50
C LEU A 214 5.73 14.68 13.66
N TYR A 215 6.11 13.56 14.28
CA TYR A 215 6.25 12.29 13.57
C TYR A 215 4.91 11.77 13.06
N PHE A 216 3.79 12.00 13.76
CA PHE A 216 2.46 11.72 13.22
C PHE A 216 2.11 12.59 12.00
N ALA A 217 2.48 13.88 12.02
CA ALA A 217 2.29 14.74 10.87
C ALA A 217 3.13 14.24 9.67
N ILE A 218 4.42 13.93 9.88
CA ILE A 218 5.28 13.40 8.83
C ILE A 218 4.69 12.11 8.25
N MET A 219 4.32 11.16 9.11
CA MET A 219 3.72 9.90 8.65
C MET A 219 2.43 10.12 7.87
N ALA A 220 1.53 10.99 8.33
CA ALA A 220 0.30 11.32 7.59
C ALA A 220 0.59 11.98 6.24
N PHE A 221 1.61 12.86 6.17
CA PHE A 221 2.06 13.46 4.92
C PHE A 221 2.60 12.41 3.93
N VAL A 222 3.44 11.48 4.41
CA VAL A 222 3.95 10.39 3.57
C VAL A 222 2.81 9.50 3.06
N LEU A 223 1.82 9.19 3.91
CA LEU A 223 0.64 8.43 3.51
C LEU A 223 -0.19 9.12 2.41
N ILE A 224 -0.13 10.45 2.28
CA ILE A 224 -0.76 11.18 1.15
C ILE A 224 0.07 11.02 -0.13
N LEU A 225 1.40 11.06 -0.02
CA LEU A 225 2.30 10.97 -1.17
C LEU A 225 2.33 9.56 -1.79
N LEU A 226 2.29 8.51 -0.99
CA LEU A 226 2.37 7.12 -1.48
C LEU A 226 1.33 6.77 -2.57
N PRO A 227 0.02 7.03 -2.41
CA PRO A 227 -0.96 6.77 -3.46
C PRO A 227 -0.81 7.70 -4.68
N ILE A 228 -0.26 8.90 -4.51
CA ILE A 228 0.08 9.80 -5.63
C ILE A 228 1.20 9.16 -6.46
N PHE A 229 2.28 8.71 -5.81
CA PHE A 229 3.37 8.02 -6.51
C PHE A 229 2.92 6.72 -7.16
N GLU A 230 1.99 5.99 -6.55
CA GLU A 230 1.41 4.78 -7.12
C GLU A 230 0.51 5.05 -8.35
N LEU A 231 -0.12 6.23 -8.39
CA LEU A 231 -0.87 6.69 -9.56
C LEU A 231 0.08 7.16 -10.67
N VAL A 232 1.14 7.89 -10.32
CA VAL A 232 2.19 8.32 -11.25
C VAL A 232 2.88 7.11 -11.88
N ASP A 233 3.26 6.11 -11.08
CA ASP A 233 3.80 4.83 -11.57
C ASP A 233 2.86 4.19 -12.61
N PHE A 234 1.58 4.07 -12.26
CA PHE A 234 0.59 3.50 -13.18
C PHE A 234 0.47 4.30 -14.48
N LEU A 235 0.41 5.63 -14.41
CA LEU A 235 0.28 6.48 -15.59
C LEU A 235 1.54 6.43 -16.48
N LEU A 236 2.73 6.36 -15.89
CA LEU A 236 3.98 6.21 -16.63
C LEU A 236 4.03 4.86 -17.36
N LEU A 237 3.63 3.78 -16.68
CA LEU A 237 3.55 2.45 -17.30
C LEU A 237 2.55 2.43 -18.47
N GLN A 238 1.40 3.08 -18.33
CA GLN A 238 0.42 3.22 -19.43
C GLN A 238 0.95 4.07 -20.59
N ALA A 239 1.89 4.98 -20.34
CA ALA A 239 2.53 5.81 -21.37
C ALA A 239 3.74 5.12 -22.03
N GLY A 240 4.00 3.85 -21.73
CA GLY A 240 5.11 3.08 -22.31
C GLY A 240 6.45 3.22 -21.57
N ALA A 241 6.46 3.77 -20.35
CA ALA A 241 7.68 3.77 -19.54
C ALA A 241 8.05 2.34 -19.11
N THR A 242 9.34 2.03 -19.13
CA THR A 242 9.87 0.76 -18.63
C THR A 242 9.95 0.75 -17.11
N ARG A 243 9.88 -0.46 -16.52
CA ARG A 243 10.13 -0.65 -15.09
C ARG A 243 11.63 -0.68 -14.79
N PRO A 244 12.05 -0.23 -13.60
CA PRO A 244 11.25 0.46 -12.59
C PRO A 244 10.99 1.93 -12.94
N THR A 245 9.76 2.41 -12.78
CA THR A 245 9.45 3.83 -13.02
C THR A 245 9.93 4.71 -11.86
N ILE A 246 10.10 6.01 -12.11
CA ILE A 246 10.39 6.98 -11.03
C ILE A 246 9.29 7.03 -9.97
N GLY A 247 8.02 6.81 -10.36
CA GLY A 247 6.89 6.74 -9.42
C GLY A 247 7.04 5.57 -8.45
N PHE A 248 7.43 4.39 -8.97
CA PHE A 248 7.70 3.22 -8.15
C PHE A 248 8.88 3.43 -7.20
N LEU A 249 10.00 3.96 -7.71
CA LEU A 249 11.19 4.23 -6.90
C LEU A 249 10.90 5.21 -5.78
N LEU A 250 10.19 6.31 -6.07
CA LEU A 250 9.74 7.25 -5.05
C LEU A 250 8.84 6.54 -4.02
N GLN A 251 7.87 5.74 -4.46
CA GLN A 251 7.02 4.99 -3.54
C GLN A 251 7.86 4.14 -2.57
N MET A 252 8.84 3.39 -3.06
CA MET A 252 9.67 2.52 -2.22
C MET A 252 10.59 3.29 -1.27
N LEU A 253 11.19 4.40 -1.72
CA LEU A 253 12.09 5.23 -0.91
C LEU A 253 11.37 5.91 0.26
N TRP A 254 10.08 6.22 0.12
CA TRP A 254 9.28 6.85 1.17
C TRP A 254 8.74 5.86 2.22
N ILE A 255 8.76 4.54 1.95
CA ILE A 255 8.33 3.52 2.92
C ILE A 255 9.23 3.49 4.18
N PRO A 256 10.57 3.50 4.09
CA PRO A 256 11.44 3.62 5.26
C PRO A 256 11.17 4.89 6.08
N VAL A 257 10.86 6.01 5.43
CA VAL A 257 10.50 7.27 6.12
C VAL A 257 9.18 7.11 6.86
N LEU A 258 8.18 6.50 6.23
CA LEU A 258 6.91 6.15 6.87
C LEU A 258 7.14 5.27 8.10
N VAL A 259 7.96 4.22 7.95
CA VAL A 259 8.29 3.27 9.01
C VAL A 259 8.99 3.96 10.17
N TYR A 260 9.98 4.81 9.89
CA TYR A 260 10.70 5.56 10.90
C TYR A 260 9.78 6.53 11.65
N ALA A 261 8.94 7.28 10.92
CA ALA A 261 7.98 8.19 11.50
C ALA A 261 6.92 7.46 12.34
N ALA A 262 6.44 6.30 11.89
CA ALA A 262 5.56 5.44 12.66
C ALA A 262 6.26 4.91 13.92
N TYR A 263 7.50 4.45 13.81
CA TYR A 263 8.30 4.02 14.97
C TYR A 263 8.45 5.15 15.99
N ARG A 264 8.81 6.35 15.54
CA ARG A 264 9.03 7.49 16.45
C ARG A 264 7.72 8.01 17.03
N GLY A 265 6.71 8.27 16.19
CA GLY A 265 5.42 8.80 16.64
C GLY A 265 4.68 7.83 17.55
N TYR A 266 4.56 6.56 17.14
CA TYR A 266 3.85 5.59 17.95
C TYR A 266 4.72 5.09 19.11
N PHE A 267 5.92 4.58 18.82
CA PHE A 267 6.69 3.71 19.70
C PHE A 267 7.79 4.42 20.52
N ALA A 268 8.22 5.64 20.16
CA ALA A 268 9.33 6.29 20.88
C ALA A 268 8.97 6.84 22.25
N SER A 269 7.71 6.78 22.68
CA SER A 269 7.40 7.18 24.04
C SER A 269 8.04 6.21 25.05
N LYS A 270 9.04 6.74 25.76
CA LYS A 270 9.31 6.52 27.19
C LYS A 270 8.04 6.82 28.03
N SER A 271 6.92 6.19 27.67
CA SER A 271 5.66 6.23 28.39
C SER A 271 5.85 5.33 29.61
N ARG A 272 6.39 5.95 30.66
CA ARG A 272 6.14 5.52 32.05
C ARG A 272 4.65 5.27 32.18
N LYS A 273 4.34 4.20 32.92
CA LYS A 273 3.00 3.74 33.29
C LYS A 273 2.02 4.92 33.36
N ILE A 274 1.05 4.93 32.44
CA ILE A 274 -0.27 5.46 32.77
C ILE A 274 -0.89 4.38 33.65
#